data_AF-A0AAV2P8C4-F1
#
_entry.id   AF-A0AAV2P8C4-F1
#
_cell.length_a   1.000
_cell.length_b   1.000
_cell.length_c   1.000
_cell.angle_alpha   90.00
_cell.angle_beta   90.00
_cell.angle_gamma   90.00
#
_symmetry.space_group_name_H-M   'P 1'
#
loop_
_entity.id
_entity.type
_entity.pdbx_description
1 polymer ?
#
loop_
_entity_poly.entity_id
_entity_poly.type
_entity_poly.pdbx_seq_one_letter_code
_entity_poly.pdbx_strand_id
1 'polypeptide(L)'
;MFANKYYESDIKYTFEINRFFFRLIGIWPFAHTNSFLPDIVETVPLIIVCFTLLLCELVPTMVYVFVVLKDIRLRLKVLGSVLFTIVTTIKYGYMLLYKNQVRNCLKLVDEDWRNVVDSSARISMIDRVRIGRRLVIMCAVFVYLNGVAIRIIMPLSSGKIVTPQNITIRPLPSVAHFVIFDVQRSPAYEIVFFLQSFSGVIRYTVTVATFGFITLCVMHFCAQLDILVTLINNFVNERQEEHLNKKLAIVVEHQIKTRNFLRLVQNATQYPSLIEILGSSILICFAGYYIIMEWENHNAVRLCSYIIGLTMLLFNVVIYCYMGEQVIEQEKKIGLTLCTLEWYRLPNEKAKALILIMAISHTSLTLKAGKFINLSLKTFGNVVKMAVTYLNLLRSFE
;
A
#
# COMPACT_ATOMS: atom_id res chain seq x y z
N MET A 1 -20.55 12.02 22.86
CA MET A 1 -19.40 11.09 22.85
C MET A 1 -18.94 10.89 24.29
N PHE A 2 -18.49 9.68 24.63
CA PHE A 2 -17.92 9.38 25.93
C PHE A 2 -16.41 9.20 25.81
N ALA A 3 -15.67 9.53 26.87
CA ALA A 3 -14.23 9.28 26.91
C ALA A 3 -13.99 7.76 26.97
N ASN A 4 -13.23 7.23 26.00
CA ASN A 4 -12.89 5.81 25.97
C ASN A 4 -11.92 5.47 27.11
N LYS A 5 -12.39 4.71 28.11
CA LYS A 5 -11.59 4.25 29.25
C LYS A 5 -10.38 3.38 28.85
N TYR A 6 -10.45 2.72 27.68
CA TYR A 6 -9.41 1.84 27.14
C TYR A 6 -8.63 2.48 25.99
N TYR A 7 -8.72 3.82 25.84
CA TYR A 7 -8.13 4.56 24.72
C TYR A 7 -6.65 4.23 24.50
N GLU A 8 -5.82 4.24 25.55
CA GLU A 8 -4.38 4.03 25.41
C GLU A 8 -4.04 2.64 24.84
N SER A 9 -4.73 1.60 25.29
CA SER A 9 -4.54 0.25 24.75
C SER A 9 -5.04 0.13 23.32
N ASP A 10 -6.19 0.74 23.03
CA ASP A 10 -6.85 0.62 21.73
C ASP A 10 -6.07 1.34 20.62
N ILE A 11 -5.59 2.55 20.90
CA ILE A 11 -4.81 3.32 19.93
C ILE A 11 -3.43 2.70 19.71
N LYS A 12 -2.78 2.22 20.78
CA LYS A 12 -1.52 1.49 20.68
C LYS A 12 -1.70 0.25 19.80
N TYR A 13 -2.75 -0.52 20.05
CA TYR A 13 -3.09 -1.68 19.23
C TYR A 13 -3.44 -1.32 17.78
N THR A 14 -4.09 -0.19 17.54
CA THR A 14 -4.43 0.25 16.18
C THR A 14 -3.18 0.64 15.38
N PHE A 15 -2.25 1.35 16.01
CA PHE A 15 -1.09 1.93 15.33
C PHE A 15 0.16 1.06 15.32
N GLU A 16 0.30 0.08 16.22
CA GLU A 16 1.52 -0.71 16.44
C GLU A 16 2.21 -1.19 15.14
N ILE A 17 1.48 -1.89 14.25
CA ILE A 17 2.07 -2.46 13.03
C ILE A 17 2.52 -1.35 12.06
N ASN A 18 1.66 -0.37 11.81
CA ASN A 18 1.98 0.75 10.93
C ASN A 18 3.11 1.62 11.50
N ARG A 19 3.13 1.81 12.82
CA ARG A 19 4.19 2.49 13.55
C ARG A 19 5.52 1.77 13.39
N PHE A 20 5.54 0.45 13.48
CA PHE A 20 6.74 -0.34 13.26
C PHE A 20 7.32 -0.09 11.87
N PHE A 21 6.54 -0.29 10.80
CA PHE A 21 7.03 -0.10 9.44
C PHE A 21 7.38 1.35 9.12
N PHE A 22 6.61 2.33 9.59
CA PHE A 22 6.90 3.75 9.39
C PHE A 22 8.15 4.20 10.13
N ARG A 23 8.46 3.62 11.30
CA ARG A 23 9.70 3.92 12.03
C ARG A 23 10.93 3.39 11.30
N LEU A 24 10.86 2.20 10.71
CA LEU A 24 11.96 1.62 9.93
C LEU A 24 12.41 2.50 8.74
N ILE A 25 11.51 3.34 8.23
CA ILE A 25 11.76 4.23 7.08
C ILE A 25 11.73 5.73 7.46
N GLY A 26 11.68 6.08 8.74
CA GLY A 26 11.71 7.49 9.18
C GLY A 26 10.46 8.32 8.85
N ILE A 27 9.31 7.68 8.60
CA ILE A 27 8.08 8.39 8.22
C ILE A 27 7.15 8.63 9.42
N TRP A 28 7.35 7.93 10.54
CA TRP A 28 6.43 8.01 11.68
C TRP A 28 6.21 9.47 12.15
N PRO A 29 4.95 9.96 12.20
CA PRO A 29 4.71 11.39 12.37
C PRO A 29 4.53 11.83 13.83
N PHE A 30 4.51 10.89 14.78
CA PHE A 30 4.39 11.20 16.21
C PHE A 30 5.75 11.00 16.90
N ALA A 31 6.37 12.12 17.20
CA ALA A 31 7.60 12.28 17.98
C ALA A 31 7.58 11.49 19.30
N HIS A 32 8.74 10.97 19.73
CA HIS A 32 8.85 10.23 21.00
C HIS A 32 8.89 11.16 22.22
N THR A 33 9.11 12.47 22.01
CA THR A 33 9.28 13.48 23.06
C THR A 33 8.63 14.82 22.67
N ASN A 34 8.24 15.63 23.65
CA ASN A 34 7.64 16.97 23.44
C ASN A 34 8.62 18.01 22.82
N SER A 35 9.81 17.59 22.35
CA SER A 35 10.84 18.45 21.77
C SER A 35 11.04 18.15 20.30
N PHE A 36 10.88 19.17 19.45
CA PHE A 36 10.97 19.10 17.98
C PHE A 36 12.37 18.73 17.45
N LEU A 37 13.43 19.06 18.20
CA LEU A 37 14.82 18.88 17.78
C LEU A 37 15.32 17.42 17.77
N PRO A 38 15.19 16.62 18.84
CA PRO A 38 15.72 15.24 18.86
C PRO A 38 15.07 14.30 17.82
N ASP A 39 13.76 14.44 17.55
CA ASP A 39 13.10 13.60 16.54
C ASP A 39 13.57 13.90 15.10
N ILE A 40 13.96 15.15 14.79
CA ILE A 40 14.53 15.50 13.48
C ILE A 40 15.93 14.90 13.33
N VAL A 41 16.72 14.97 14.41
CA VAL A 41 18.09 14.43 14.43
C VAL A 41 18.09 12.91 14.28
N GLU A 42 17.07 12.20 14.74
CA GLU A 42 16.94 10.74 14.53
C GLU A 42 16.38 10.40 13.14
N THR A 43 15.40 11.17 12.65
CA THR A 43 14.63 10.81 11.45
C THR A 43 15.34 11.17 10.14
N VAL A 44 16.01 12.32 10.07
CA VAL A 44 16.64 12.82 8.83
C VAL A 44 17.81 11.93 8.38
N PRO A 45 18.75 11.52 9.25
CA PRO A 45 19.83 10.62 8.85
C PRO A 45 19.30 9.29 8.31
N LEU A 46 18.26 8.73 8.93
CA LEU A 46 17.63 7.49 8.46
C LEU A 46 17.08 7.64 7.04
N ILE A 47 16.40 8.76 6.74
CA ILE A 47 15.90 9.04 5.40
C ILE A 47 17.04 9.12 4.38
N ILE A 48 18.13 9.80 4.73
CA ILE A 48 19.33 9.92 3.87
C ILE A 48 19.95 8.53 3.63
N VAL A 49 20.07 7.71 4.67
CA VAL A 49 20.57 6.33 4.54
C VAL A 49 19.67 5.49 3.63
N CYS A 50 18.35 5.61 3.75
CA CYS A 50 17.43 4.89 2.86
C CYS A 50 17.58 5.32 1.39
N PHE A 51 17.64 6.62 1.10
CA PHE A 51 17.82 7.11 -0.27
C PHE A 51 19.18 6.74 -0.85
N THR A 52 20.25 6.86 -0.06
CA THR A 52 21.59 6.49 -0.50
C THR A 52 21.67 5.01 -0.85
N LEU A 53 21.10 4.12 -0.02
CA LEU A 53 21.04 2.69 -0.33
C LEU A 53 20.26 2.38 -1.62
N LEU A 54 19.11 3.03 -1.84
CA LEU A 54 18.33 2.87 -3.07
C LEU A 54 19.10 3.37 -4.31
N LEU A 55 19.79 4.51 -4.20
CA LEU A 55 20.60 5.07 -5.29
C LEU A 55 21.87 4.24 -5.55
N CYS A 56 22.50 3.71 -4.51
CA CYS A 56 23.65 2.81 -4.62
C CYS A 56 23.31 1.49 -5.33
N GLU A 57 22.05 1.04 -5.30
CA GLU A 57 21.60 -0.07 -6.15
C GLU A 57 21.25 0.41 -7.57
N LEU A 58 20.50 1.52 -7.69
CA LEU A 58 20.00 2.00 -8.98
C LEU A 58 21.10 2.41 -9.95
N VAL A 59 22.08 3.20 -9.51
CA VAL A 59 23.11 3.77 -10.39
C VAL A 59 23.99 2.69 -11.02
N PRO A 60 24.58 1.72 -10.27
CA PRO A 60 25.38 0.65 -10.85
C PRO A 60 24.59 -0.29 -11.76
N THR A 61 23.32 -0.55 -11.45
CA THR A 61 22.45 -1.35 -12.34
C THR A 61 22.18 -0.60 -13.64
N MET A 62 21.95 0.72 -13.61
CA MET A 62 21.77 1.54 -14.81
C MET A 62 23.04 1.55 -15.68
N VAL A 63 24.22 1.74 -15.07
CA VAL A 63 25.50 1.66 -15.79
C VAL A 63 25.66 0.30 -16.45
N TYR A 64 25.32 -0.80 -15.77
CA TYR A 64 25.37 -2.14 -16.36
C TYR A 64 24.46 -2.28 -17.59
N VAL A 65 23.23 -1.74 -17.54
CA VAL A 65 22.26 -1.80 -18.65
C VAL A 65 22.75 -1.04 -19.88
N PHE A 66 23.29 0.17 -19.70
CA PHE A 66 23.66 1.02 -20.82
C PHE A 66 25.07 0.75 -21.37
N VAL A 67 26.03 0.41 -20.50
CA VAL A 67 27.45 0.29 -20.87
C VAL A 67 27.84 -1.14 -21.20
N VAL A 68 27.39 -2.12 -20.39
CA VAL A 68 27.89 -3.51 -20.48
C VAL A 68 27.00 -4.37 -21.36
N LEU A 69 25.69 -4.34 -21.12
CA LEU A 69 24.75 -5.12 -21.92
C LEU A 69 24.66 -4.51 -23.32
N LYS A 70 24.96 -5.29 -24.35
CA LYS A 70 24.75 -4.91 -25.77
C LYS A 70 23.51 -5.58 -26.36
N ASP A 71 23.17 -6.77 -25.88
CA ASP A 71 21.99 -7.52 -26.30
C ASP A 71 20.71 -6.89 -25.72
N ILE A 72 19.77 -6.58 -26.61
CA ILE A 72 18.47 -5.98 -26.28
C ILE A 72 17.66 -6.90 -25.36
N ARG A 73 17.69 -8.23 -25.57
CA ARG A 73 16.93 -9.19 -24.76
C ARG A 73 17.44 -9.20 -23.32
N LEU A 74 18.76 -9.17 -23.13
CA LEU A 74 19.38 -9.09 -21.81
C LEU A 74 19.17 -7.72 -21.14
N ARG A 75 19.17 -6.62 -21.92
CA ARG A 75 18.82 -5.28 -21.39
C ARG A 75 17.39 -5.26 -20.87
N LEU A 76 16.45 -5.79 -21.63
CA LEU A 76 15.05 -5.86 -21.23
C LEU A 76 14.89 -6.60 -19.91
N LYS A 77 15.58 -7.73 -19.68
CA LYS A 77 15.57 -8.46 -18.40
C LYS A 77 15.92 -7.63 -17.18
N VAL A 78 16.96 -6.82 -17.29
CA VAL A 78 17.46 -6.01 -16.17
C VAL A 78 16.62 -4.76 -15.98
N LEU A 79 16.01 -4.26 -17.06
CA LEU A 79 15.13 -3.08 -17.04
C LEU A 79 13.94 -3.25 -16.08
N GLY A 80 13.38 -4.46 -15.94
CA GLY A 80 12.33 -4.73 -14.97
C GLY A 80 12.76 -4.44 -13.52
N SER A 81 13.96 -4.86 -13.13
CA SER A 81 14.51 -4.59 -11.78
C SER A 81 14.78 -3.09 -11.55
N VAL A 82 15.28 -2.41 -12.58
CA VAL A 82 15.47 -0.95 -12.58
C VAL A 82 14.14 -0.24 -12.37
N LEU A 83 13.13 -0.57 -13.18
CA LEU A 83 11.80 0.04 -13.10
C LEU A 83 11.16 -0.18 -11.73
N PHE A 84 11.27 -1.37 -11.16
CA PHE A 84 10.78 -1.65 -9.81
C PHE A 84 11.46 -0.76 -8.75
N THR A 85 12.77 -0.55 -8.89
CA THR A 85 13.54 0.32 -7.99
C THR A 85 13.13 1.79 -8.14
N ILE A 86 12.93 2.26 -9.37
CA ILE A 86 12.45 3.62 -9.65
C ILE A 86 11.05 3.83 -9.07
N VAL A 87 10.10 2.93 -9.37
CA VAL A 87 8.72 2.97 -8.85
C VAL A 87 8.72 3.06 -7.32
N THR A 88 9.52 2.24 -6.65
CA THR A 88 9.59 2.24 -5.18
C THR A 88 10.23 3.51 -4.62
N THR A 89 11.28 4.03 -5.29
CA THR A 89 11.96 5.27 -4.87
C THR A 89 11.02 6.47 -4.99
N ILE A 90 10.27 6.56 -6.09
CA ILE A 90 9.26 7.61 -6.29
C ILE A 90 8.17 7.49 -5.21
N LYS A 91 7.66 6.28 -4.96
CA LYS A 91 6.65 6.01 -3.92
C LYS A 91 7.13 6.44 -2.53
N TYR A 92 8.37 6.13 -2.17
CA TYR A 92 8.98 6.57 -0.92
C TYR A 92 9.08 8.10 -0.83
N GLY A 93 9.53 8.76 -1.91
CA GLY A 93 9.54 10.22 -2.01
C GLY A 93 8.16 10.85 -1.81
N TYR A 94 7.12 10.29 -2.42
CA TYR A 94 5.74 10.75 -2.21
C TYR A 94 5.29 10.60 -0.75
N MET A 95 5.59 9.48 -0.08
CA MET A 95 5.22 9.33 1.34
C MET A 95 5.88 10.39 2.23
N LEU A 96 7.11 10.81 1.89
CA LEU A 96 7.81 11.88 2.61
C LEU A 96 7.20 13.25 2.32
N LEU A 97 6.93 13.58 1.06
CA LEU A 97 6.30 14.84 0.65
C LEU A 97 4.91 15.02 1.28
N TYR A 98 4.14 13.94 1.37
CA TYR A 98 2.78 13.94 1.91
C TYR A 98 2.70 13.51 3.39
N LYS A 99 3.84 13.50 4.12
CA LYS A 99 3.92 13.12 5.53
C LYS A 99 2.94 13.90 6.42
N ASN A 100 2.69 15.18 6.12
CA ASN A 100 1.71 16.00 6.85
C ASN A 100 0.27 15.52 6.63
N GLN A 101 -0.11 15.09 5.43
CA GLN A 101 -1.44 14.55 5.17
C GLN A 101 -1.63 13.20 5.86
N VAL A 102 -0.61 12.33 5.81
CA VAL A 102 -0.58 11.07 6.57
C VAL A 102 -0.76 11.34 8.06
N ARG A 103 -0.04 12.32 8.62
CA ARG A 103 -0.19 12.73 10.02
C ARG A 103 -1.62 13.19 10.35
N ASN A 104 -2.23 14.00 9.48
CA ASN A 104 -3.59 14.48 9.69
C ASN A 104 -4.61 13.33 9.68
N CYS A 105 -4.47 12.34 8.79
CA CYS A 105 -5.31 11.14 8.82
C CYS A 105 -5.18 10.42 10.17
N LEU A 106 -3.95 10.18 10.62
CA LEU A 106 -3.72 9.45 11.87
C LEU A 106 -4.20 10.23 13.10
N LYS A 107 -4.13 11.57 13.09
CA LYS A 107 -4.71 12.40 14.15
C LYS A 107 -6.23 12.26 14.23
N LEU A 108 -6.92 12.24 13.09
CA LEU A 108 -8.39 12.04 13.09
C LEU A 108 -8.75 10.65 13.62
N VAL A 109 -7.99 9.61 13.26
CA VAL A 109 -8.16 8.27 13.83
C VAL A 109 -7.95 8.29 15.35
N ASP A 110 -6.90 8.97 15.83
CA ASP A 110 -6.64 9.14 17.26
C ASP A 110 -7.80 9.82 18.00
N GLU A 111 -8.30 10.92 17.46
CA GLU A 111 -9.43 11.68 18.01
C GLU A 111 -10.72 10.84 18.07
N ASP A 112 -10.98 10.01 17.06
CA ASP A 112 -12.12 9.10 17.03
C ASP A 112 -12.01 7.99 18.10
N TRP A 113 -10.80 7.49 18.36
CA TRP A 113 -10.55 6.51 19.43
C TRP A 113 -10.67 7.12 20.83
N ARG A 114 -10.38 8.41 20.99
CA ARG A 114 -10.59 9.14 22.26
C ARG A 114 -12.08 9.33 22.54
N ASN A 115 -12.84 9.69 21.51
CA ASN A 115 -14.23 10.11 21.60
C ASN A 115 -15.19 9.06 21.03
N VAL A 116 -15.24 7.89 21.66
CA VAL A 116 -16.12 6.82 21.17
C VAL A 116 -17.58 7.10 21.56
N VAL A 117 -18.50 6.78 20.66
CA VAL A 117 -19.95 7.01 20.86
C VAL A 117 -20.51 6.11 21.95
N ASP A 118 -20.22 4.81 21.90
CA ASP A 118 -20.70 3.79 22.83
C ASP A 118 -19.82 2.52 22.80
N SER A 119 -20.15 1.52 23.64
CA SER A 119 -19.41 0.26 23.67
C SER A 119 -19.54 -0.55 22.37
N SER A 120 -20.68 -0.46 21.67
CA SER A 120 -20.89 -1.16 20.40
C SER A 120 -20.01 -0.60 19.27
N ALA A 121 -19.87 0.73 19.19
CA ALA A 121 -18.96 1.41 18.28
C ALA A 121 -17.51 0.98 18.51
N ARG A 122 -17.07 0.88 19.78
CA ARG A 122 -15.73 0.40 20.13
C ARG A 122 -15.49 -1.01 19.59
N ILE A 123 -16.44 -1.93 19.79
CA ILE A 123 -16.32 -3.32 19.34
C ILE A 123 -16.18 -3.37 17.82
N SER A 124 -17.04 -2.64 17.09
CA SER A 124 -16.98 -2.54 15.63
C SER A 124 -15.62 -2.02 15.15
N MET A 125 -15.09 -0.96 15.77
CA MET A 125 -13.77 -0.42 15.44
C MET A 125 -12.64 -1.43 15.69
N ILE A 126 -12.66 -2.15 16.81
CA ILE A 126 -11.65 -3.18 17.14
C ILE A 126 -11.69 -4.32 16.12
N ASP A 127 -12.88 -4.78 15.72
CA ASP A 127 -13.02 -5.88 14.76
C ASP A 127 -12.47 -5.48 13.38
N ARG A 128 -12.76 -4.26 12.91
CA ARG A 128 -12.18 -3.72 11.66
C ARG A 128 -10.66 -3.57 11.76
N VAL A 129 -10.13 -3.12 12.90
CA VAL A 129 -8.67 -3.09 13.14
C VAL A 129 -8.06 -4.49 13.11
N ARG A 130 -8.72 -5.49 13.70
CA ARG A 130 -8.24 -6.89 13.67
C ARG A 130 -8.15 -7.43 12.25
N ILE A 131 -9.16 -7.19 11.42
CA ILE A 131 -9.16 -7.58 10.00
C ILE A 131 -8.02 -6.86 9.26
N GLY A 132 -7.90 -5.55 9.43
CA GLY A 132 -6.84 -4.75 8.82
C GLY A 132 -5.44 -5.25 9.20
N ARG A 133 -5.19 -5.50 10.49
CA ARG A 133 -3.90 -6.03 10.97
C ARG A 133 -3.56 -7.37 10.33
N ARG A 134 -4.52 -8.30 10.22
CA ARG A 134 -4.30 -9.60 9.55
C ARG A 134 -3.88 -9.41 8.09
N LEU A 135 -4.55 -8.51 7.36
CA LEU A 135 -4.22 -8.21 5.96
C LEU A 135 -2.80 -7.62 5.82
N VAL A 136 -2.41 -6.70 6.69
CA VAL A 136 -1.05 -6.12 6.68
C VAL A 136 0.01 -7.15 7.03
N ILE A 137 -0.25 -8.03 8.01
CA ILE A 137 0.68 -9.13 8.36
C ILE A 137 0.83 -10.10 7.19
N MET A 138 -0.28 -10.53 6.57
CA MET A 138 -0.23 -11.41 5.40
C MET A 138 0.55 -10.76 4.25
N CYS A 139 0.33 -9.46 4.00
CA CYS A 139 1.10 -8.72 3.00
C CYS A 139 2.59 -8.67 3.35
N ALA A 140 2.94 -8.37 4.60
CA ALA A 140 4.32 -8.30 5.04
C ALA A 140 5.02 -9.66 4.86
N VAL A 141 4.44 -10.73 5.41
CA VAL A 141 4.98 -12.09 5.29
C VAL A 141 5.18 -12.46 3.82
N PHE A 142 4.18 -12.22 2.97
CA PHE A 142 4.28 -12.56 1.56
C PHE A 142 5.39 -11.78 0.84
N VAL A 143 5.44 -10.45 1.00
CA VAL A 143 6.44 -9.59 0.36
C VAL A 143 7.86 -9.93 0.83
N TYR A 144 8.07 -10.13 2.14
CA TYR A 144 9.41 -10.46 2.66
C TYR A 144 9.87 -11.87 2.29
N LEU A 145 8.99 -12.88 2.30
CA LEU A 145 9.34 -14.23 1.87
C LEU A 145 9.76 -14.26 0.40
N ASN A 146 9.01 -13.59 -0.48
CA ASN A 146 9.38 -13.43 -1.89
C ASN A 146 10.74 -12.70 -2.03
N GLY A 147 10.95 -11.66 -1.22
CA GLY A 147 12.21 -10.92 -1.19
C GLY A 147 13.41 -11.78 -0.81
N VAL A 148 13.31 -12.58 0.25
CA VAL A 148 14.36 -13.51 0.68
C VAL A 148 14.63 -14.57 -0.40
N ALA A 149 13.57 -15.15 -0.99
CA ALA A 149 13.70 -16.15 -2.04
C ALA A 149 14.47 -15.61 -3.26
N ILE A 150 14.07 -14.44 -3.77
CA ILE A 150 14.66 -13.86 -4.99
C ILE A 150 16.03 -13.24 -4.73
N ARG A 151 16.24 -12.55 -3.61
CA ARG A 151 17.47 -11.75 -3.37
C ARG A 151 18.56 -12.47 -2.61
N ILE A 152 18.22 -13.47 -1.80
CA ILE A 152 19.20 -14.15 -0.94
C ILE A 152 19.37 -15.60 -1.42
N ILE A 153 18.28 -16.36 -1.43
CA ILE A 153 18.34 -17.80 -1.70
C ILE A 153 18.81 -18.07 -3.13
N MET A 154 18.19 -17.42 -4.12
CA MET A 154 18.49 -17.69 -5.53
C MET A 154 19.95 -17.37 -5.94
N PRO A 155 20.53 -16.20 -5.61
CA PRO A 155 21.93 -15.94 -5.92
C PRO A 155 22.88 -16.94 -5.23
N LEU A 156 22.64 -17.25 -3.94
CA LEU A 156 23.52 -18.15 -3.20
C LEU A 156 23.42 -19.60 -3.67
N SER A 157 22.23 -20.07 -4.05
CA SER A 157 22.04 -21.44 -4.55
C SER A 157 22.55 -21.65 -5.97
N SER A 158 22.61 -20.58 -6.78
CA SER A 158 23.09 -20.66 -8.17
C SER A 158 24.61 -20.85 -8.29
N GLY A 159 25.37 -20.67 -7.19
CA GLY A 159 26.82 -20.86 -7.18
C GLY A 159 27.57 -19.89 -8.11
N LYS A 160 28.77 -20.29 -8.57
CA LYS A 160 29.57 -19.50 -9.49
C LYS A 160 29.18 -19.80 -10.94
N ILE A 161 28.89 -18.76 -11.73
CA ILE A 161 28.51 -18.88 -13.13
C ILE A 161 29.74 -18.59 -13.99
N VAL A 162 30.12 -19.52 -14.87
CA VAL A 162 31.20 -19.29 -15.86
C VAL A 162 30.58 -18.70 -17.12
N THR A 163 31.00 -17.50 -17.49
CA THR A 163 30.53 -16.86 -18.73
C THR A 163 31.19 -17.46 -19.97
N PRO A 164 30.63 -17.27 -21.18
CA PRO A 164 31.25 -17.72 -22.43
C PRO A 164 32.68 -17.19 -22.66
N GLN A 165 33.06 -16.10 -21.97
CA GLN A 165 34.40 -15.52 -21.98
C GLN A 165 35.35 -16.16 -20.94
N ASN A 166 35.00 -17.32 -20.36
CA ASN A 166 35.76 -18.03 -19.31
C ASN A 166 35.97 -17.22 -18.02
N ILE A 167 35.09 -16.25 -17.73
CA ILE A 167 35.15 -15.46 -16.50
C ILE A 167 34.17 -16.07 -15.48
N THR A 168 34.66 -16.35 -14.28
CA THR A 168 33.83 -16.88 -13.20
C THR A 168 33.20 -15.74 -12.41
N ILE A 169 31.86 -15.63 -12.47
CA ILE A 169 31.08 -14.57 -11.83
C ILE A 169 30.25 -15.16 -10.69
N ARG A 170 30.31 -14.51 -9.52
CA ARG A 170 29.41 -14.73 -8.40
C ARG A 170 28.15 -13.86 -8.59
N PRO A 171 26.95 -14.45 -8.57
CA PRO A 171 25.71 -13.69 -8.76
C PRO A 171 25.45 -12.74 -7.58
N LEU A 172 24.92 -11.56 -7.90
CA LEU A 172 24.50 -10.56 -6.93
C LEU A 172 22.96 -10.51 -6.83
N PRO A 173 22.40 -10.04 -5.71
CA PRO A 173 20.95 -9.83 -5.57
C PRO A 173 20.33 -8.96 -6.66
N SER A 174 21.08 -7.95 -7.11
CA SER A 174 20.80 -7.19 -8.33
C SER A 174 22.06 -7.10 -9.17
N VAL A 175 21.93 -7.30 -10.48
CA VAL A 175 23.05 -7.11 -11.40
C VAL A 175 23.51 -5.65 -11.37
N ALA A 176 24.82 -5.46 -11.31
CA ALA A 176 25.43 -4.15 -11.15
C ALA A 176 26.83 -4.13 -11.75
N HIS A 177 27.22 -2.99 -12.30
CA HIS A 177 28.59 -2.74 -12.74
C HIS A 177 29.15 -1.54 -11.99
N PHE A 178 30.28 -1.76 -11.31
CA PHE A 178 31.00 -0.73 -10.59
C PHE A 178 32.28 -0.41 -11.35
N VAL A 179 32.44 0.84 -11.76
CA VAL A 179 33.59 1.29 -12.58
C VAL A 179 34.86 1.41 -11.74
N ILE A 180 34.71 1.68 -10.43
CA ILE A 180 35.81 2.08 -9.54
C ILE A 180 36.55 0.86 -8.97
N PHE A 181 35.87 -0.27 -8.78
CA PHE A 181 36.45 -1.45 -8.16
C PHE A 181 35.81 -2.74 -8.67
N ASP A 182 36.56 -3.84 -8.56
CA ASP A 182 36.11 -5.17 -8.94
C ASP A 182 35.26 -5.80 -7.81
N VAL A 183 33.96 -5.93 -8.05
CA VAL A 183 32.98 -6.48 -7.08
C VAL A 183 33.19 -7.97 -6.85
N GLN A 184 33.86 -8.70 -7.75
CA GLN A 184 34.00 -10.15 -7.62
C GLN A 184 35.07 -10.57 -6.61
N ARG A 185 35.90 -9.62 -6.15
CA ARG A 185 36.95 -9.86 -5.15
C ARG A 185 36.39 -9.78 -3.73
N SER A 186 36.88 -10.65 -2.85
CA SER A 186 36.58 -10.56 -1.42
C SER A 186 37.49 -9.52 -0.76
N PRO A 187 36.99 -8.64 0.15
CA PRO A 187 35.66 -8.64 0.78
C PRO A 187 34.58 -7.79 0.04
N ALA A 188 34.90 -7.22 -1.13
CA ALA A 188 33.99 -6.29 -1.83
C ALA A 188 32.68 -6.96 -2.26
N TYR A 189 32.73 -8.21 -2.71
CA TYR A 189 31.55 -9.00 -3.06
C TYR A 189 30.57 -9.10 -1.89
N GLU A 190 31.07 -9.51 -0.73
CA GLU A 190 30.27 -9.74 0.48
C GLU A 190 29.62 -8.43 0.97
N ILE A 191 30.35 -7.31 0.91
CA ILE A 191 29.84 -5.98 1.27
C ILE A 191 28.72 -5.54 0.32
N VAL A 192 28.94 -5.62 -1.00
CA VAL A 192 27.93 -5.20 -1.99
C VAL A 192 26.68 -6.09 -1.92
N PHE A 193 26.86 -7.40 -1.73
CA PHE A 193 25.76 -8.34 -1.54
C PHE A 193 24.88 -7.89 -0.35
N PHE A 194 25.49 -7.63 0.80
CA PHE A 194 24.80 -7.19 2.00
C PHE A 194 24.04 -5.87 1.79
N LEU A 195 24.70 -4.87 1.18
CA LEU A 195 24.08 -3.57 0.89
C LEU A 195 22.87 -3.69 -0.04
N GLN A 196 22.97 -4.52 -1.09
CA GLN A 196 21.85 -4.77 -2.01
C GLN A 196 20.71 -5.57 -1.37
N SER A 197 21.01 -6.48 -0.45
CA SER A 197 19.98 -7.17 0.35
C SER A 197 19.24 -6.19 1.26
N PHE A 198 19.96 -5.29 1.94
CA PHE A 198 19.36 -4.24 2.77
C PHE A 198 18.51 -3.24 1.98
N SER A 199 18.97 -2.81 0.81
CA SER A 199 18.17 -2.01 -0.12
C SER A 199 16.89 -2.75 -0.56
N GLY A 200 16.96 -4.08 -0.72
CA GLY A 200 15.79 -4.96 -0.86
C GLY A 200 14.78 -4.80 0.28
N VAL A 201 15.24 -4.97 1.52
CA VAL A 201 14.41 -4.83 2.74
C VAL A 201 13.73 -3.47 2.79
N ILE A 202 14.44 -2.38 2.46
CA ILE A 202 13.88 -1.02 2.44
C ILE A 202 12.71 -0.93 1.45
N ARG A 203 12.87 -1.42 0.21
CA ARG A 203 11.77 -1.40 -0.78
C ARG A 203 10.54 -2.17 -0.31
N TYR A 204 10.75 -3.37 0.23
CA TYR A 204 9.67 -4.18 0.78
C TYR A 204 8.98 -3.47 1.95
N THR A 205 9.75 -2.80 2.80
CA THR A 205 9.22 -1.98 3.89
C THR A 205 8.36 -0.84 3.36
N VAL A 206 8.79 -0.12 2.31
CA VAL A 206 8.01 0.97 1.68
C VAL A 206 6.68 0.46 1.13
N THR A 207 6.69 -0.70 0.49
CA THR A 207 5.46 -1.33 -0.04
C THR A 207 4.49 -1.69 1.08
N VAL A 208 4.96 -2.38 2.12
CA VAL A 208 4.14 -2.77 3.27
C VAL A 208 3.65 -1.55 4.06
N ALA A 209 4.49 -0.53 4.24
CA ALA A 209 4.13 0.72 4.90
C ALA A 209 3.00 1.45 4.16
N THR A 210 3.10 1.58 2.84
CA THR A 210 2.07 2.27 2.05
C THR A 210 0.75 1.51 2.08
N PHE A 211 0.80 0.19 1.89
CA PHE A 211 -0.40 -0.64 1.96
C PHE A 211 -1.02 -0.61 3.35
N GLY A 212 -0.20 -0.75 4.40
CA GLY A 212 -0.66 -0.73 5.79
C GLY A 212 -1.37 0.56 6.17
N PHE A 213 -0.89 1.70 5.67
CA PHE A 213 -1.55 2.98 5.85
C PHE A 213 -2.92 3.05 5.17
N ILE A 214 -3.01 2.60 3.92
CA ILE A 214 -4.29 2.52 3.18
C ILE A 214 -5.25 1.60 3.95
N THR A 215 -4.80 0.41 4.34
CA THR A 215 -5.62 -0.56 5.08
C THR A 215 -6.12 0.01 6.40
N LEU A 216 -5.27 0.66 7.19
CA LEU A 216 -5.68 1.29 8.44
C LEU A 216 -6.78 2.33 8.21
N CYS A 217 -6.58 3.21 7.24
CA CYS A 217 -7.55 4.27 6.95
C CYS A 217 -8.87 3.72 6.40
N VAL A 218 -8.80 2.75 5.48
CA VAL A 218 -10.00 2.11 4.90
C VAL A 218 -10.79 1.35 5.95
N MET A 219 -10.11 0.57 6.80
CA MET A 219 -10.80 -0.17 7.87
C MET A 219 -11.41 0.78 8.91
N HIS A 220 -10.73 1.88 9.25
CA HIS A 220 -11.29 2.92 10.10
C HIS A 220 -12.52 3.56 9.45
N PHE A 221 -12.45 3.92 8.18
CA PHE A 221 -13.57 4.47 7.43
C PHE A 221 -14.76 3.50 7.42
N CYS A 222 -14.53 2.21 7.16
CA CYS A 222 -15.59 1.20 7.22
C CYS A 222 -16.20 1.07 8.62
N ALA A 223 -15.41 1.17 9.67
CA ALA A 223 -15.92 1.19 11.05
C ALA A 223 -16.77 2.43 11.34
N GLN A 224 -16.33 3.63 10.92
CA GLN A 224 -17.10 4.86 11.09
C GLN A 224 -18.43 4.82 10.34
N LEU A 225 -18.44 4.14 9.20
CA LEU A 225 -19.63 3.85 8.41
C LEU A 225 -20.59 2.85 9.09
N ASP A 226 -20.06 1.79 9.72
CA ASP A 226 -20.88 0.88 10.55
C ASP A 226 -21.53 1.64 11.74
N ILE A 227 -20.77 2.54 12.39
CA ILE A 227 -21.27 3.40 13.47
C ILE A 227 -22.38 4.34 12.96
N LEU A 228 -22.21 4.91 11.76
CA LEU A 228 -23.21 5.78 11.14
C LEU A 228 -24.56 5.06 10.96
N VAL A 229 -24.54 3.79 10.55
CA VAL A 229 -25.76 2.97 10.43
C VAL A 229 -26.45 2.82 11.78
N THR A 230 -25.70 2.51 12.84
CA THR A 230 -26.24 2.39 14.20
C THR A 230 -26.84 3.72 14.68
N LEU A 231 -26.17 4.85 14.43
CA LEU A 231 -26.68 6.17 14.76
C LEU A 231 -27.99 6.48 14.04
N ILE A 232 -28.08 6.12 12.75
CA ILE A 232 -29.29 6.34 11.96
C ILE A 232 -30.45 5.44 12.43
N ASN A 233 -30.17 4.18 12.77
CA ASN A 233 -31.17 3.29 13.37
C ASN A 233 -31.70 3.87 14.69
N ASN A 234 -30.81 4.36 15.55
CA ASN A 234 -31.18 5.00 16.82
C ASN A 234 -31.94 6.31 16.63
N PHE A 235 -31.76 6.99 15.50
CA PHE A 235 -32.51 8.17 15.12
C PHE A 235 -33.91 7.82 14.60
N VAL A 236 -34.05 6.83 13.72
CA VAL A 236 -35.36 6.38 13.19
C VAL A 236 -36.24 5.79 14.29
N ASN A 237 -35.65 5.12 15.28
CA ASN A 237 -36.37 4.54 16.41
C ASN A 237 -36.66 5.55 17.55
N GLU A 238 -36.22 6.80 17.43
CA GLU A 238 -36.49 7.81 18.46
C GLU A 238 -37.95 8.23 18.43
N ARG A 239 -38.61 8.17 19.60
CA ARG A 239 -40.02 8.56 19.76
C ARG A 239 -40.17 9.94 20.39
N GLN A 240 -39.14 10.45 21.06
CA GLN A 240 -39.15 11.76 21.68
C GLN A 240 -38.73 12.85 20.69
N GLU A 241 -39.67 13.72 20.32
CA GLU A 241 -39.47 14.78 19.32
C GLU A 241 -38.37 15.78 19.71
N GLU A 242 -38.21 16.07 21.02
CA GLU A 242 -37.17 16.95 21.57
C GLU A 242 -35.75 16.42 21.27
N HIS A 243 -35.56 15.10 21.30
CA HIS A 243 -34.27 14.46 21.02
C HIS A 243 -34.00 14.21 19.53
N LEU A 244 -35.04 14.29 18.70
CA LEU A 244 -34.95 13.99 17.28
C LEU A 244 -34.03 14.97 16.53
N ASN A 245 -34.12 16.26 16.84
CA ASN A 245 -33.23 17.29 16.28
C ASN A 245 -31.76 17.05 16.63
N LYS A 246 -31.51 16.71 17.90
CA LYS A 246 -30.15 16.46 18.41
C LYS A 246 -29.55 15.21 17.76
N LYS A 247 -30.31 14.12 17.65
CA LYS A 247 -29.87 12.89 16.99
C LYS A 247 -29.62 13.09 15.48
N LEU A 248 -30.49 13.85 14.81
CA LEU A 248 -30.27 14.19 13.40
C LEU A 248 -28.97 14.98 13.20
N ALA A 249 -28.71 15.98 14.04
CA ALA A 249 -27.47 16.75 13.98
C ALA A 249 -26.23 15.86 14.15
N ILE A 250 -26.26 14.93 15.11
CA ILE A 250 -25.17 13.96 15.33
C ILE A 250 -24.95 13.07 14.09
N VAL A 251 -26.03 12.57 13.47
CA VAL A 251 -25.95 11.75 12.25
C VAL A 251 -25.31 12.54 11.10
N VAL A 252 -25.76 13.77 10.87
CA VAL A 252 -25.26 14.62 9.77
C VAL A 252 -23.79 14.98 10.00
N GLU A 253 -23.43 15.38 11.22
CA GLU A 253 -22.06 15.72 11.58
C GLU A 253 -21.12 14.52 11.40
N HIS A 254 -21.55 13.33 11.85
CA HIS A 254 -20.77 12.09 11.71
C HIS A 254 -20.58 11.71 10.23
N GLN A 255 -21.62 11.84 9.40
CA GLN A 255 -21.52 11.57 7.96
C GLN A 255 -20.55 12.55 7.28
N ILE A 256 -20.64 13.85 7.59
CA ILE A 256 -19.74 14.88 7.03
C ILE A 256 -18.29 14.60 7.45
N LYS A 257 -18.05 14.31 8.74
CA LYS A 257 -16.73 13.97 9.27
C LYS A 257 -16.14 12.74 8.57
N THR A 258 -16.92 11.67 8.46
CA THR A 258 -16.51 10.41 7.83
C THR A 258 -16.15 10.60 6.35
N ARG A 259 -16.94 11.41 5.62
CA ARG A 259 -16.64 11.75 4.21
C ARG A 259 -15.41 12.63 4.06
N ASN A 260 -15.23 13.62 4.92
CA ASN A 260 -14.05 14.46 4.93
C ASN A 260 -12.78 13.66 5.24
N PHE A 261 -12.86 12.68 6.15
CA PHE A 261 -11.79 11.74 6.41
C PHE A 261 -11.41 10.96 5.13
N LEU A 262 -12.38 10.37 4.42
CA LEU A 262 -12.07 9.64 3.19
C LEU A 262 -11.46 10.54 2.09
N ARG A 263 -11.87 11.81 1.98
CA ARG A 263 -11.24 12.78 1.07
C ARG A 263 -9.79 13.06 1.43
N LEU A 264 -9.47 13.13 2.73
CA LEU A 264 -8.10 13.29 3.19
C LEU A 264 -7.25 12.06 2.87
N VAL A 265 -7.79 10.86 3.09
CA VAL A 265 -7.16 9.58 2.73
C VAL A 265 -6.91 9.52 1.22
N GLN A 266 -7.90 9.89 0.41
CA GLN A 266 -7.79 9.99 -1.04
C GLN A 266 -6.64 10.93 -1.44
N ASN A 267 -6.54 12.11 -0.84
CA ASN A 267 -5.47 13.06 -1.14
C ASN A 267 -4.07 12.51 -0.83
N ALA A 268 -3.93 11.80 0.30
CA ALA A 268 -2.68 11.21 0.74
C ALA A 268 -2.26 9.97 -0.09
N THR A 269 -3.22 9.24 -0.66
CA THR A 269 -2.99 7.92 -1.27
C THR A 269 -3.14 7.88 -2.79
N GLN A 270 -3.70 8.93 -3.42
CA GLN A 270 -3.98 8.95 -4.86
C GLN A 270 -2.75 8.70 -5.75
N TYR A 271 -1.62 9.37 -5.48
CA TYR A 271 -0.41 9.27 -6.30
C TYR A 271 0.37 7.98 -6.00
N PRO A 272 0.62 7.60 -4.74
CA PRO A 272 1.23 6.30 -4.43
C PRO A 272 0.46 5.12 -5.03
N SER A 273 -0.88 5.16 -5.03
CA SER A 273 -1.70 4.08 -5.61
C SER A 273 -1.65 4.07 -7.15
N LEU A 274 -1.55 5.24 -7.79
CA LEU A 274 -1.37 5.33 -9.24
C LEU A 274 -0.03 4.74 -9.67
N ILE A 275 1.04 5.12 -8.97
CA ILE A 275 2.40 4.62 -9.20
C ILE A 275 2.43 3.10 -9.02
N GLU A 276 1.76 2.57 -7.99
CA GLU A 276 1.66 1.13 -7.77
C GLU A 276 0.95 0.41 -8.92
N ILE A 277 -0.22 0.89 -9.35
CA ILE A 277 -0.99 0.23 -10.42
C ILE A 277 -0.27 0.30 -11.76
N LEU A 278 0.19 1.49 -12.17
CA LEU A 278 0.87 1.66 -13.46
C LEU A 278 2.23 0.95 -13.47
N GLY A 279 3.01 1.11 -12.40
CA GLY A 279 4.30 0.45 -12.23
C GLY A 279 4.16 -1.06 -12.26
N SER A 280 3.22 -1.63 -11.49
CA SER A 280 2.99 -3.07 -11.47
C SER A 280 2.45 -3.59 -12.81
N SER A 281 1.61 -2.84 -13.53
CA SER A 281 1.11 -3.25 -14.85
C SER A 281 2.27 -3.47 -15.84
N ILE A 282 3.22 -2.53 -15.87
CA ILE A 282 4.41 -2.62 -16.71
C ILE A 282 5.30 -3.79 -16.27
N LEU A 283 5.51 -3.95 -14.96
CA LEU A 283 6.34 -5.03 -14.41
C LEU A 283 5.73 -6.43 -14.63
N ILE A 284 4.41 -6.57 -14.56
CA ILE A 284 3.70 -7.82 -14.87
C ILE A 284 3.91 -8.20 -16.34
N CYS A 285 3.86 -7.23 -17.26
CA CYS A 285 4.14 -7.45 -18.68
C CYS A 285 5.56 -7.98 -18.89
N PHE A 286 6.56 -7.32 -18.29
CA PHE A 286 7.95 -7.77 -18.34
C PHE A 286 8.17 -9.15 -17.71
N ALA A 287 7.56 -9.40 -16.55
CA ALA A 287 7.65 -10.70 -15.87
C ALA A 287 7.06 -11.82 -16.73
N GLY A 288 5.92 -11.59 -17.38
CA GLY A 288 5.32 -12.53 -18.34
C GLY A 288 6.25 -12.84 -19.51
N TYR A 289 6.91 -11.82 -20.06
CA TYR A 289 7.87 -11.98 -21.16
C TYR A 289 9.06 -12.85 -20.75
N TYR A 290 9.62 -12.61 -19.55
CA TYR A 290 10.75 -13.40 -19.06
C TYR A 290 10.39 -14.86 -18.76
N ILE A 291 9.16 -15.12 -18.31
CA ILE A 291 8.67 -16.49 -18.08
C ILE A 291 8.68 -17.28 -19.39
N ILE A 292 8.14 -16.72 -20.47
CA ILE A 292 8.14 -17.36 -21.80
C ILE A 292 9.58 -17.60 -22.27
N MET A 293 10.43 -16.58 -22.15
CA MET A 293 11.79 -16.65 -22.66
C MET A 293 12.68 -17.64 -21.87
N GLU A 294 12.51 -17.78 -20.56
CA GLU A 294 13.23 -18.82 -19.78
C GLU A 294 12.64 -20.22 -19.96
N TRP A 295 11.34 -20.32 -20.27
CA TRP A 295 10.71 -21.60 -20.63
C TRP A 295 11.36 -22.21 -21.87
N GLU A 296 11.60 -21.40 -22.91
CA GLU A 296 12.30 -21.83 -24.13
C GLU A 296 13.76 -22.25 -23.84
N ASN A 297 14.42 -21.57 -22.90
CA ASN A 297 15.80 -21.84 -22.51
C ASN A 297 15.96 -23.00 -21.49
N HIS A 298 14.88 -23.69 -21.10
CA HIS A 298 14.87 -24.84 -20.19
C HIS A 298 15.54 -24.58 -18.81
N ASN A 299 15.61 -23.32 -18.36
CA ASN A 299 16.23 -22.94 -17.08
C ASN A 299 15.21 -22.94 -15.93
N ALA A 300 14.94 -24.12 -15.35
CA ALA A 300 13.91 -24.29 -14.31
C ALA A 300 14.07 -23.34 -13.09
N VAL A 301 15.30 -23.09 -12.63
CA VAL A 301 15.56 -22.23 -11.45
C VAL A 301 15.13 -20.78 -11.71
N ARG A 302 15.48 -20.22 -12.87
CA ARG A 302 15.13 -18.84 -13.21
C ARG A 302 13.65 -18.69 -13.51
N LEU A 303 13.07 -19.69 -14.20
CA LEU A 303 11.63 -19.75 -14.44
C LEU A 303 10.83 -19.67 -13.12
N CYS A 304 11.19 -20.50 -12.14
CA CYS A 304 10.56 -20.46 -10.81
C CYS A 304 10.65 -19.07 -10.17
N SER A 305 11.81 -18.41 -10.27
CA SER A 305 12.00 -17.07 -9.70
C SER A 305 11.12 -15.99 -10.33
N TYR A 306 10.93 -16.04 -11.66
CA TYR A 306 10.05 -15.10 -12.36
C TYR A 306 8.58 -15.36 -12.06
N ILE A 307 8.17 -16.64 -11.88
CA ILE A 307 6.82 -16.99 -11.44
C ILE A 307 6.54 -16.49 -10.00
N ILE A 308 7.51 -16.67 -9.10
CA ILE A 308 7.45 -16.14 -7.72
C ILE A 308 7.30 -14.60 -7.77
N GLY A 309 8.14 -13.92 -8.54
CA GLY A 309 8.07 -12.47 -8.74
C GLY A 309 6.74 -11.99 -9.35
N LEU A 310 6.20 -12.72 -10.34
CA LEU A 310 4.90 -12.41 -10.93
C LEU A 310 3.76 -12.55 -9.91
N THR A 311 3.79 -13.60 -9.09
CA THR A 311 2.79 -13.82 -8.04
C THR A 311 2.86 -12.71 -6.99
N MET A 312 4.07 -12.25 -6.64
CA MET A 312 4.28 -11.07 -5.79
C MET A 312 3.63 -9.81 -6.37
N LEU A 313 3.88 -9.50 -7.64
CA LEU A 313 3.32 -8.31 -8.30
C LEU A 313 1.79 -8.37 -8.38
N LEU A 314 1.23 -9.52 -8.77
CA LEU A 314 -0.22 -9.72 -8.84
C LEU A 314 -0.87 -9.55 -7.46
N PHE A 315 -0.29 -10.15 -6.42
CA PHE A 315 -0.79 -9.99 -5.06
C PHE A 315 -0.83 -8.52 -4.62
N ASN A 316 0.25 -7.76 -4.87
CA ASN A 316 0.29 -6.34 -4.53
C ASN A 316 -0.82 -5.53 -5.23
N VAL A 317 -1.09 -5.80 -6.52
CA VAL A 317 -2.19 -5.10 -7.21
C VAL A 317 -3.55 -5.53 -6.64
N VAL A 318 -3.77 -6.82 -6.40
CA VAL A 318 -5.04 -7.34 -5.86
C VAL A 318 -5.36 -6.74 -4.51
N ILE A 319 -4.40 -6.68 -3.57
CA ILE A 319 -4.66 -6.15 -2.22
C ILE A 319 -5.00 -4.65 -2.26
N TYR A 320 -4.39 -3.87 -3.16
CA TYR A 320 -4.73 -2.46 -3.35
C TYR A 320 -6.15 -2.30 -3.92
N CYS A 321 -6.48 -3.07 -4.94
CA CYS A 321 -7.83 -3.09 -5.53
C CYS A 321 -8.88 -3.58 -4.52
N TYR A 322 -8.56 -4.55 -3.68
CA TYR A 322 -9.43 -5.06 -2.63
C TYR A 322 -9.76 -3.99 -1.60
N MET A 323 -8.79 -3.16 -1.19
CA MET A 323 -9.05 -2.04 -0.28
C MET A 323 -9.99 -1.00 -0.90
N GLY A 324 -9.87 -0.73 -2.21
CA GLY A 324 -10.82 0.10 -2.93
C GLY A 324 -12.22 -0.52 -2.98
N GLU A 325 -12.30 -1.82 -3.24
CA GLU A 325 -13.56 -2.58 -3.27
C GLU A 325 -14.27 -2.56 -1.90
N GLN A 326 -13.53 -2.69 -0.80
CA GLN A 326 -14.09 -2.61 0.55
C GLN A 326 -14.82 -1.28 0.81
N VAL A 327 -14.29 -0.17 0.30
CA VAL A 327 -14.95 1.15 0.39
C VAL A 327 -16.25 1.16 -0.42
N ILE A 328 -16.21 0.67 -1.66
CA ILE A 328 -17.36 0.62 -2.57
C ILE A 328 -18.48 -0.25 -1.98
N GLU A 329 -18.14 -1.44 -1.51
CA GLU A 329 -19.08 -2.39 -0.95
C GLU A 329 -19.72 -1.86 0.34
N GLN A 330 -18.91 -1.27 1.21
CA GLN A 330 -19.39 -0.71 2.47
C GLN A 330 -20.34 0.48 2.23
N GLU A 331 -20.03 1.40 1.31
CA GLU A 331 -20.94 2.49 0.97
C GLU A 331 -22.24 1.98 0.33
N LYS A 332 -22.16 0.99 -0.57
CA LYS A 332 -23.35 0.38 -1.18
C LYS A 332 -24.25 -0.28 -0.14
N LYS A 333 -23.65 -1.01 0.81
CA LYS A 333 -24.37 -1.64 1.92
C LYS A 333 -25.13 -0.61 2.74
N ILE A 334 -24.53 0.55 3.00
CA ILE A 334 -25.16 1.63 3.76
C ILE A 334 -26.28 2.27 2.97
N GLY A 335 -26.06 2.60 1.68
CA GLY A 335 -27.11 3.11 0.82
C GLY A 335 -28.35 2.21 0.84
N LEU A 336 -28.16 0.90 0.71
CA LEU A 336 -29.25 -0.07 0.80
C LEU A 336 -29.91 -0.11 2.18
N THR A 337 -29.10 -0.15 3.25
CA THR A 337 -29.60 -0.20 4.62
C THR A 337 -30.48 1.01 4.93
N LEU A 338 -30.05 2.21 4.50
CA LEU A 338 -30.81 3.44 4.69
C LEU A 338 -32.17 3.39 3.98
N CYS A 339 -32.21 2.88 2.74
CA CYS A 339 -33.47 2.73 2.00
C CYS A 339 -34.46 1.79 2.68
N THR A 340 -33.99 0.79 3.44
CA THR A 340 -34.84 -0.19 4.14
C THR A 340 -35.35 0.28 5.50
N LEU A 341 -34.92 1.44 5.99
CA LEU A 341 -35.39 1.95 7.29
C LEU A 341 -36.83 2.44 7.21
N GLU A 342 -37.52 2.42 8.35
CA GLU A 342 -38.90 2.89 8.48
C GLU A 342 -38.98 4.43 8.49
N TRP A 343 -38.26 5.10 7.58
CA TRP A 343 -38.15 6.56 7.48
C TRP A 343 -39.48 7.26 7.24
N TYR A 344 -40.47 6.55 6.68
CA TYR A 344 -41.83 7.03 6.47
C TYR A 344 -42.59 7.29 7.78
N ARG A 345 -42.10 6.80 8.92
CA ARG A 345 -42.66 7.09 10.25
C ARG A 345 -42.15 8.40 10.85
N LEU A 346 -41.12 9.00 10.27
CA LEU A 346 -40.55 10.25 10.77
C LEU A 346 -41.42 11.45 10.36
N PRO A 347 -41.42 12.55 11.13
CA PRO A 347 -42.04 13.81 10.72
C PRO A 347 -41.47 14.29 9.37
N ASN A 348 -42.32 14.96 8.57
CA ASN A 348 -42.00 15.36 7.18
C ASN A 348 -40.65 16.07 7.02
N GLU A 349 -40.29 16.98 7.92
CA GLU A 349 -39.00 17.69 7.86
C GLU A 349 -37.80 16.76 8.06
N LYS A 350 -37.93 15.78 8.97
CA LYS A 350 -36.86 14.86 9.35
C LYS A 350 -36.69 13.75 8.32
N ALA A 351 -37.80 13.28 7.75
CA ALA A 351 -37.79 12.39 6.60
C ALA A 351 -37.05 13.02 5.40
N LYS A 352 -37.30 14.31 5.10
CA LYS A 352 -36.57 15.03 4.03
C LYS A 352 -35.07 15.12 4.30
N ALA A 353 -34.67 15.41 5.55
CA ALA A 353 -33.25 15.44 5.91
C ALA A 353 -32.58 14.06 5.74
N LEU A 354 -33.28 12.98 6.06
CA LEU A 354 -32.78 11.62 5.86
C LEU A 354 -32.69 11.26 4.37
N ILE A 355 -33.64 11.68 3.54
CA ILE A 355 -33.55 11.53 2.07
C ILE A 355 -32.32 12.25 1.53
N LEU A 356 -31.98 13.44 2.04
CA LEU A 356 -30.76 14.14 1.66
C LEU A 356 -29.50 13.34 2.03
N ILE A 357 -29.46 12.78 3.25
CA ILE A 357 -28.38 11.88 3.71
C ILE A 357 -28.25 10.65 2.78
N MET A 358 -29.38 10.06 2.36
CA MET A 358 -29.41 8.93 1.42
C MET A 358 -28.89 9.34 0.04
N ALA A 359 -29.39 10.43 -0.54
CA ALA A 359 -28.96 10.93 -1.85
C ALA A 359 -27.46 11.26 -1.87
N ILE A 360 -26.97 11.87 -0.80
CA ILE A 360 -25.56 12.14 -0.56
C ILE A 360 -24.78 10.81 -0.53
N SER A 361 -25.26 9.80 0.19
CA SER A 361 -24.65 8.46 0.29
C SER A 361 -24.64 7.70 -1.04
N HIS A 362 -25.65 7.90 -1.89
CA HIS A 362 -25.68 7.35 -3.26
C HIS A 362 -24.62 7.95 -4.18
N THR A 363 -24.14 9.16 -3.88
CA THR A 363 -22.93 9.69 -4.52
C THR A 363 -21.72 8.98 -3.90
N SER A 364 -21.38 7.81 -4.44
CA SER A 364 -20.31 6.96 -3.91
C SER A 364 -18.96 7.69 -3.89
N LEU A 365 -18.33 7.77 -2.71
CA LEU A 365 -16.92 8.10 -2.60
C LEU A 365 -16.11 6.84 -2.90
N THR A 366 -15.46 6.86 -4.05
CA THR A 366 -14.54 5.81 -4.46
C THR A 366 -13.11 6.24 -4.20
N LEU A 367 -12.27 5.31 -3.74
CA LEU A 367 -10.82 5.54 -3.75
C LEU A 367 -10.33 5.49 -5.19
N LYS A 368 -9.64 6.55 -5.63
CA LYS A 368 -9.12 6.70 -6.98
C LYS A 368 -7.61 6.80 -7.01
N ALA A 369 -6.95 5.99 -7.82
CA ALA A 369 -5.57 6.21 -8.22
C ALA A 369 -5.49 7.42 -9.18
N GLY A 370 -4.71 8.43 -8.80
CA GLY A 370 -4.46 9.62 -9.62
C GLY A 370 -5.68 10.46 -9.97
N LYS A 371 -6.83 10.26 -9.32
CA LYS A 371 -8.17 10.77 -9.70
C LYS A 371 -8.77 10.20 -10.99
N PHE A 372 -8.06 9.34 -11.72
CA PHE A 372 -8.50 8.77 -13.00
C PHE A 372 -9.02 7.34 -12.86
N ILE A 373 -8.34 6.51 -12.07
CA ILE A 373 -8.58 5.06 -12.01
C ILE A 373 -9.26 4.73 -10.69
N ASN A 374 -10.49 4.22 -10.73
CA ASN A 374 -11.13 3.71 -9.51
C ASN A 374 -10.41 2.44 -9.03
N LEU A 375 -10.04 2.39 -7.75
CA LEU A 375 -9.51 1.17 -7.14
C LEU A 375 -10.67 0.19 -6.96
N SER A 376 -10.66 -0.89 -7.74
CA SER A 376 -11.69 -1.94 -7.72
C SER A 376 -11.14 -3.24 -8.27
N LEU A 377 -11.81 -4.35 -7.99
CA LEU A 377 -11.47 -5.66 -8.58
C LEU A 377 -11.66 -5.67 -10.10
N LYS A 378 -12.57 -4.85 -10.63
CA LYS A 378 -12.71 -4.64 -12.09
C LYS A 378 -11.44 -4.04 -12.69
N THR A 379 -10.82 -3.07 -12.01
CA THR A 379 -9.54 -2.48 -12.43
C THR A 379 -8.42 -3.50 -12.42
N PHE A 380 -8.37 -4.40 -11.43
CA PHE A 380 -7.41 -5.50 -11.42
C PHE A 380 -7.57 -6.40 -12.66
N GLY A 381 -8.80 -6.81 -13.00
CA GLY A 381 -9.06 -7.59 -14.21
C GLY A 381 -8.61 -6.87 -15.49
N ASN A 382 -8.84 -5.56 -15.58
CA ASN A 382 -8.37 -4.74 -16.69
C ASN A 382 -6.84 -4.66 -16.77
N VAL A 383 -6.15 -4.54 -15.63
CA VAL A 383 -4.68 -4.53 -15.56
C VAL A 383 -4.09 -5.84 -16.07
N VAL A 384 -4.63 -6.98 -15.62
CA VAL A 384 -4.16 -8.30 -16.07
C VAL A 384 -4.42 -8.48 -17.57
N LYS A 385 -5.61 -8.13 -18.05
CA LYS A 385 -5.94 -8.20 -19.48
C LYS A 385 -5.01 -7.32 -20.32
N MET A 386 -4.74 -6.11 -19.86
CA MET A 386 -3.84 -5.17 -20.52
C MET A 386 -2.40 -5.69 -20.55
N ALA A 387 -1.90 -6.24 -19.44
CA ALA A 387 -0.56 -6.82 -19.38
C ALA A 387 -0.40 -8.00 -20.35
N VAL A 388 -1.39 -8.90 -20.44
CA VAL A 388 -1.39 -10.00 -21.42
C VAL A 388 -1.47 -9.48 -22.87
N THR A 389 -2.22 -8.41 -23.11
CA THR A 389 -2.31 -7.80 -24.45
C THR A 389 -0.95 -7.21 -24.87
N TYR A 390 -0.29 -6.46 -23.99
CA TYR A 390 1.04 -5.91 -24.26
C TYR A 390 2.11 -6.99 -24.37
N LEU A 391 2.01 -8.07 -23.60
CA LEU A 391 2.87 -9.24 -23.73
C LEU A 391 2.77 -9.84 -25.14
N ASN A 392 1.55 -10.02 -25.66
CA ASN A 392 1.34 -10.54 -27.01
C ASN A 392 1.89 -9.60 -28.08
N LEU A 393 1.75 -8.28 -27.88
CA LEU A 393 2.37 -7.28 -28.77
C LEU A 393 3.90 -7.37 -28.76
N LEU A 394 4.53 -7.40 -27.58
CA LEU A 394 5.97 -7.56 -27.44
C LEU A 394 6.48 -8.82 -28.17
N ARG A 395 5.74 -9.92 -28.04
CA ARG A 395 6.04 -11.17 -28.75
C ARG A 395 5.91 -11.06 -30.27
N SER A 396 5.00 -10.23 -30.78
CA SER A 396 4.84 -10.05 -32.23
C SER A 396 5.95 -9.25 -32.91
N PHE A 397 6.76 -8.52 -32.12
CA PHE A 397 7.94 -7.79 -32.60
C PHE A 397 9.22 -8.63 -32.61
N GLU A 398 9.16 -9.87 -32.10
CA GLU A 398 10.23 -10.86 -32.09
C GLU A 398 9.97 -11.92 -33.16
#